data_AF-A0A948VDL5-F1
#
_entry.id   AF-A0A948VDL5-F1
#
_cell.length_a   1.000
_cell.length_b   1.000
_cell.length_c   1.000
_cell.angle_alpha   90.00
_cell.angle_beta   90.00
_cell.angle_gamma   90.00
#
_symmetry.space_group_name_H-M   'P 1'
#
loop_
_entity.id
_entity.type
_entity.pdbx_description
1 polymer ?
#
loop_
_entity_poly.entity_id
_entity_poly.type
_entity_poly.pdbx_seq_one_letter_code
_entity_poly.pdbx_strand_id
1 'polypeptide(L)'
;MRIERKTILMLSALGFLILASVPSVLFHKALKKYFGFLYSWDVAVLKLNKTSKLPTPPLRTTAPYEVPHSELRFVKFSIEMPKASSVKIAADFNKWNPNDLTLVKTGKTWNTIVTLPSGEYKYLYRVDDEFVLDPLNHETSSYNGKKVSLLIIK
;
A
#
# COMPACT_ATOMS: atom_id res chain seq x y z
N MET A 1 29.95 29.08 55.48
CA MET A 1 29.99 29.48 54.05
C MET A 1 28.55 29.77 53.63
N ARG A 2 28.14 31.05 53.54
CA ARG A 2 26.75 31.43 53.25
C ARG A 2 26.52 31.35 51.75
N ILE A 3 25.78 30.35 51.28
CA ILE A 3 25.38 30.27 49.87
C ILE A 3 24.36 31.38 49.62
N GLU A 4 24.66 32.28 48.68
CA GLU A 4 23.78 33.38 48.34
C GLU A 4 22.61 32.89 47.48
N ARG A 5 21.42 33.49 47.65
CA ARG A 5 20.21 33.12 46.90
C ARG A 5 20.41 33.19 45.38
N LYS A 6 21.30 34.09 44.91
CA LYS A 6 21.70 34.22 43.51
C LYS A 6 22.50 33.01 43.02
N THR A 7 23.36 32.45 43.85
CA THR A 7 24.16 31.27 43.50
C THR A 7 23.29 30.01 43.40
N ILE A 8 22.23 29.91 44.22
CA ILE A 8 21.24 28.82 44.14
C ILE A 8 20.45 28.91 42.82
N LEU A 9 20.02 30.11 42.44
CA LEU A 9 19.30 30.35 41.18
C LEU A 9 20.17 30.06 39.95
N MET A 10 21.45 30.43 39.98
CA MET A 10 22.40 30.14 38.90
C MET A 10 22.67 28.63 38.78
N LEU A 11 22.84 27.92 39.90
CA LEU A 11 23.00 26.45 39.90
C LEU A 11 21.75 25.73 39.39
N SER A 12 20.54 26.19 39.76
CA SER A 12 19.31 25.59 39.25
C SER A 12 19.11 25.83 37.76
N ALA A 13 19.43 27.03 37.26
CA ALA A 13 19.36 27.34 35.83
C ALA A 13 20.34 26.47 35.00
N LEU A 14 21.55 26.23 35.53
CA LEU A 14 22.54 25.36 34.89
C LEU A 14 22.07 23.89 34.87
N GLY A 15 21.43 23.42 35.95
CA GLY A 15 20.84 22.08 36.01
C GLY A 15 19.69 21.87 35.00
N PHE A 16 18.82 22.87 34.83
CA PHE A 16 17.74 22.82 33.83
C PHE A 16 18.28 22.84 32.39
N LEU A 17 19.38 23.55 32.13
CA LEU A 17 20.02 23.60 30.81
C LEU A 17 20.68 22.27 30.44
N ILE A 18 21.20 21.52 31.42
CA ILE A 18 21.72 20.16 31.22
C ILE A 18 20.58 19.15 30.98
N LEU A 19 19.43 19.29 31.67
CA LEU A 19 18.25 18.44 31.47
C LEU A 19 17.55 18.69 30.13
N ALA A 20 17.45 19.95 29.69
CA ALA A 20 16.91 20.30 28.38
C ALA A 20 17.86 19.92 27.21
N SER A 21 19.11 19.59 27.51
CA SER A 21 20.16 19.22 26.54
C SER A 21 20.34 17.71 26.35
N VAL A 22 19.39 16.88 26.78
CA VAL A 22 19.31 15.47 26.37
C VAL A 22 17.86 15.17 25.96
N PRO A 23 17.60 15.12 24.65
CA PRO A 23 17.85 13.88 23.94
C PRO A 23 18.68 14.08 22.66
N SER A 24 19.86 14.69 22.76
CA SER A 24 20.83 14.76 21.65
C SER A 24 21.30 13.36 21.18
N VAL A 25 21.32 12.36 22.07
CA VAL A 25 21.73 10.98 21.72
C VAL A 25 20.64 10.21 20.94
N LEU A 26 19.36 10.49 21.17
CA LEU A 26 18.26 9.89 20.40
C LEU A 26 18.03 10.64 19.08
N PHE A 27 18.28 11.95 19.06
CA PHE A 27 18.12 12.75 17.85
C PHE A 27 19.25 12.51 16.83
N HIS A 28 20.49 12.20 17.26
CA HIS A 28 21.57 11.87 16.33
C HIS A 28 21.17 10.72 15.36
N LYS A 29 20.52 9.65 15.85
CA LYS A 29 20.15 8.52 14.97
C LYS A 29 19.05 8.89 13.97
N ALA A 30 18.07 9.69 14.39
CA ALA A 30 17.01 10.17 13.52
C ALA A 30 17.53 11.19 12.49
N LEU A 31 18.44 12.08 12.92
CA LEU A 31 19.01 13.14 12.10
C LEU A 31 19.91 12.60 10.99
N LYS A 32 20.72 11.56 11.25
CA LYS A 32 21.48 10.87 10.19
C LYS A 32 20.57 10.15 9.18
N LYS A 33 19.41 9.64 9.60
CA LYS A 33 18.44 9.00 8.68
C LYS A 33 17.69 10.04 7.83
N TYR A 34 17.33 11.18 8.44
CA TYR A 34 16.68 12.30 7.78
C TYR A 34 17.62 13.02 6.79
N PHE A 35 18.88 13.25 7.17
CA PHE A 35 19.87 13.86 6.27
C PHE A 35 20.50 12.87 5.29
N GLY A 36 20.44 11.56 5.52
CA GLY A 36 20.79 10.56 4.50
C GLY A 36 19.94 10.73 3.23
N PHE A 37 18.67 11.10 3.38
CA PHE A 37 17.78 11.46 2.27
C PHE A 37 18.13 12.82 1.65
N LEU A 38 18.53 13.81 2.46
CA LEU A 38 18.81 15.18 2.03
C LEU A 38 20.27 15.45 1.59
N TYR A 39 21.17 14.47 1.66
CA TYR A 39 22.49 14.56 1.02
C TYR A 39 22.64 13.59 -0.15
N SER A 40 21.73 12.62 -0.31
CA SER A 40 21.56 11.86 -1.56
C SER A 40 20.72 12.61 -2.59
N TRP A 41 20.85 13.94 -2.66
CA TRP A 41 20.52 14.70 -3.88
C TRP A 41 21.62 14.45 -4.90
N ASP A 42 21.79 13.20 -5.30
CA ASP A 42 22.01 12.96 -6.72
C ASP A 42 20.65 13.31 -7.33
N VAL A 43 20.48 14.60 -7.64
CA VAL A 43 19.36 15.07 -8.43
C VAL A 43 19.19 14.03 -9.52
N ALA A 44 17.98 13.49 -9.63
CA ALA A 44 17.51 12.81 -10.79
C ALA A 44 17.72 13.74 -12.00
N VAL A 45 18.95 13.82 -12.49
CA VAL A 45 19.27 14.19 -13.85
C VAL A 45 18.73 12.99 -14.60
N LEU A 46 17.44 13.06 -14.93
CA LEU A 46 16.95 12.35 -16.09
C LEU A 46 17.87 12.83 -17.20
N LYS A 47 18.89 12.03 -17.50
CA LYS A 47 19.74 12.21 -18.66
C LYS A 47 18.78 12.04 -19.81
N LEU A 48 18.18 13.16 -20.25
CA LEU A 48 17.23 13.17 -21.35
C LEU A 48 17.98 12.52 -22.50
N ASN A 49 17.59 11.30 -22.84
CA ASN A 49 18.25 10.56 -23.90
C ASN A 49 17.91 11.30 -25.19
N LYS A 50 18.80 12.22 -25.58
CA LYS A 50 18.77 12.92 -26.86
C LYS A 50 19.27 11.96 -27.94
N THR A 51 18.63 10.80 -28.05
CA THR A 51 18.50 10.10 -29.33
C THR A 51 17.05 10.25 -29.75
N SER A 52 16.72 11.47 -30.18
CA SER A 52 15.67 11.68 -31.17
C SER A 52 16.15 11.19 -32.53
N LYS A 53 16.45 9.89 -32.64
CA LYS A 53 16.05 9.18 -33.83
C LYS A 53 14.77 8.50 -33.41
N LEU A 54 13.66 9.21 -33.59
CA LEU A 54 12.39 8.52 -33.76
C LEU A 54 12.68 7.39 -34.75
N PRO A 55 12.40 6.11 -34.44
CA PRO A 55 12.25 5.17 -35.52
C PRO A 55 11.22 5.83 -36.45
N THR A 56 11.63 6.14 -37.68
CA THR A 56 10.65 6.45 -38.72
C THR A 56 9.62 5.35 -38.61
N PRO A 57 8.33 5.67 -38.38
CA PRO A 57 7.29 4.67 -38.44
C PRO A 57 7.55 3.91 -39.73
N PRO A 58 7.73 2.57 -39.70
CA PRO A 58 7.85 1.84 -40.94
C PRO A 58 6.68 2.29 -41.80
N LEU A 59 7.00 2.86 -42.96
CA LEU A 59 6.01 3.29 -43.94
C LEU A 59 5.04 2.14 -44.11
N ARG A 60 3.80 2.36 -43.64
CA ARG A 60 2.66 1.43 -43.63
C ARG A 60 2.94 0.11 -44.34
N THR A 61 3.42 -0.87 -43.59
CA THR A 61 3.17 -2.27 -43.94
C THR A 61 1.94 -2.69 -43.14
N THR A 62 0.99 -3.26 -43.84
CA THR A 62 -0.41 -3.53 -43.46
C THR A 62 -0.59 -4.58 -42.37
N ALA A 63 -0.10 -4.31 -41.15
CA ALA A 63 -0.39 -5.11 -39.97
C ALA A 63 -0.88 -4.19 -38.83
N PRO A 64 -2.12 -4.35 -38.32
CA PRO A 64 -2.54 -3.63 -37.13
C PRO A 64 -1.63 -4.04 -35.97
N TYR A 65 -0.90 -3.08 -35.41
CA TYR A 65 -0.26 -3.26 -34.10
C TYR A 65 -1.36 -3.16 -33.06
N GLU A 66 -2.03 -4.28 -32.82
CA GLU A 66 -3.03 -4.45 -31.78
C GLU A 66 -2.29 -4.52 -30.45
N VAL A 67 -2.06 -3.35 -29.82
CA VAL A 67 -1.76 -3.34 -28.38
C VAL A 67 -3.00 -3.94 -27.72
N PRO A 68 -2.90 -5.06 -26.98
CA PRO A 68 -4.02 -5.51 -26.16
C PRO A 68 -4.21 -4.43 -25.10
N HIS A 69 -5.10 -3.47 -25.34
CA HIS A 69 -5.53 -2.54 -24.33
C HIS A 69 -6.34 -3.39 -23.35
N SER A 70 -5.71 -3.85 -22.26
CA SER A 70 -6.45 -4.48 -21.18
C SER A 70 -7.37 -3.42 -20.60
N GLU A 71 -8.65 -3.49 -20.98
CA GLU A 71 -9.66 -2.58 -20.48
C GLU A 71 -9.75 -2.77 -18.96
N LEU A 72 -9.40 -1.72 -18.21
CA LEU A 72 -9.56 -1.70 -16.76
C LEU A 72 -11.07 -1.62 -16.46
N ARG A 73 -11.56 -2.55 -15.65
CA ARG A 73 -12.96 -2.57 -15.18
C ARG A 73 -13.04 -2.33 -13.68
N PHE A 74 -14.05 -1.58 -13.26
CA PHE A 74 -14.42 -1.47 -11.85
C PHE A 74 -15.22 -2.70 -11.44
N VAL A 75 -14.68 -3.50 -10.53
CA VAL A 75 -15.32 -4.68 -9.97
C VAL A 75 -15.72 -4.39 -8.53
N LYS A 76 -17.00 -4.60 -8.22
CA LYS A 76 -17.52 -4.52 -6.86
C LYS A 76 -17.47 -5.90 -6.22
N PHE A 77 -16.76 -6.02 -5.11
CA PHE A 77 -16.82 -7.17 -4.22
C PHE A 77 -17.82 -6.87 -3.11
N SER A 78 -18.74 -7.79 -2.83
CA SER A 78 -19.72 -7.61 -1.76
C SER A 78 -20.17 -8.93 -1.13
N ILE A 79 -20.35 -8.93 0.18
CA ILE A 79 -20.83 -10.08 0.94
C ILE A 79 -21.74 -9.63 2.10
N GLU A 80 -22.83 -10.37 2.35
CA GLU A 80 -23.73 -10.11 3.48
C GLU A 80 -23.25 -10.86 4.73
N MET A 81 -22.66 -10.13 5.68
CA MET A 81 -22.15 -10.67 6.94
C MET A 81 -22.46 -9.68 8.08
N PRO A 82 -23.73 -9.60 8.54
CA PRO A 82 -24.15 -8.57 9.49
C PRO A 82 -23.47 -8.69 10.85
N LYS A 83 -23.14 -9.92 11.26
CA LYS A 83 -22.49 -10.24 12.54
C LYS A 83 -20.96 -10.15 12.50
N ALA A 84 -20.36 -10.02 11.31
CA ALA A 84 -18.91 -9.95 11.21
C ALA A 84 -18.36 -8.65 11.80
N SER A 85 -17.16 -8.74 12.36
CA SER A 85 -16.40 -7.61 12.90
C SER A 85 -15.46 -7.02 11.85
N SER A 86 -14.86 -7.87 11.01
CA SER A 86 -14.02 -7.45 9.89
C SER A 86 -14.19 -8.40 8.70
N VAL A 87 -14.21 -7.82 7.50
CA VAL A 87 -14.19 -8.57 6.25
C VAL A 87 -13.05 -8.06 5.38
N LYS A 88 -12.17 -8.96 4.98
CA LYS A 88 -11.02 -8.71 4.11
C LYS A 88 -11.08 -9.62 2.90
N ILE A 89 -10.27 -9.35 1.88
CA ILE A 89 -10.19 -10.19 0.68
C ILE A 89 -8.75 -10.60 0.40
N ALA A 90 -8.54 -11.90 0.17
CA ALA A 90 -7.28 -12.45 -0.30
C ALA A 90 -7.50 -12.99 -1.71
N ALA A 91 -6.70 -12.52 -2.67
CA ALA A 91 -6.88 -12.80 -4.09
C ALA A 91 -5.56 -12.76 -4.85
N ASP A 92 -5.57 -13.21 -6.10
CA ASP A 92 -4.37 -13.18 -6.96
C ASP A 92 -3.80 -11.76 -7.13
N PHE A 93 -4.66 -10.76 -7.31
CA PHE A 93 -4.25 -9.37 -7.53
C PHE A 93 -3.57 -8.72 -6.31
N ASN A 94 -3.81 -9.23 -5.09
CA ASN A 94 -3.14 -8.76 -3.87
C ASN A 94 -2.20 -9.82 -3.28
N LYS A 95 -1.74 -10.77 -4.11
CA LYS A 95 -0.79 -11.82 -3.70
C LYS A 95 -1.27 -12.62 -2.49
N TRP A 96 -2.59 -12.82 -2.37
CA TRP A 96 -3.22 -13.52 -1.26
C TRP A 96 -2.98 -12.89 0.12
N ASN A 97 -2.68 -11.59 0.20
CA ASN A 97 -2.52 -10.86 1.44
C ASN A 97 -3.84 -10.17 1.85
N PRO A 98 -4.59 -10.70 2.83
CA PRO A 98 -5.88 -10.11 3.23
C PRO A 98 -5.73 -8.74 3.88
N ASN A 99 -4.56 -8.39 4.41
CA ASN A 99 -4.39 -7.10 5.08
C ASN A 99 -4.30 -5.92 4.11
N ASP A 100 -4.06 -6.17 2.82
CA ASP A 100 -3.93 -5.13 1.80
C ASP A 100 -5.29 -4.56 1.37
N LEU A 101 -6.39 -5.32 1.57
CA LEU A 101 -7.72 -4.89 1.14
C LEU A 101 -8.79 -5.31 2.15
N THR A 102 -9.32 -4.32 2.88
CA THR A 102 -10.43 -4.45 3.84
C THR A 102 -11.70 -3.88 3.23
N LEU A 103 -12.83 -4.56 3.42
CA LEU A 103 -14.15 -4.11 2.95
C LEU A 103 -14.78 -3.13 3.93
N VAL A 104 -15.63 -2.25 3.43
CA VAL A 104 -16.39 -1.28 4.23
C VAL A 104 -17.78 -1.83 4.53
N LYS A 105 -18.21 -1.75 5.79
CA LYS A 105 -19.56 -2.15 6.20
C LYS A 105 -20.57 -1.06 5.83
N THR A 106 -21.65 -1.44 5.14
CA THR A 106 -22.77 -0.59 4.79
C THR A 106 -24.06 -1.33 5.13
N GLY A 107 -24.68 -0.98 6.26
CA GLY A 107 -25.83 -1.72 6.80
C GLY A 107 -25.45 -3.15 7.17
N LYS A 108 -26.03 -4.13 6.46
CA LYS A 108 -25.77 -5.57 6.66
C LYS A 108 -24.68 -6.13 5.73
N THR A 109 -24.24 -5.35 4.77
CA THR A 109 -23.37 -5.80 3.67
C THR A 109 -22.00 -5.17 3.78
N TRP A 110 -20.97 -5.96 3.49
CA TRP A 110 -19.59 -5.50 3.35
C TRP A 110 -19.28 -5.35 1.87
N ASN A 111 -18.67 -4.24 1.46
CA ASN A 111 -18.35 -4.02 0.05
C ASN A 111 -17.06 -3.21 -0.16
N THR A 112 -16.46 -3.37 -1.35
CA THR A 112 -15.36 -2.55 -1.86
C THR A 112 -15.38 -2.57 -3.39
N ILE A 113 -14.72 -1.60 -4.03
CA ILE A 113 -14.58 -1.51 -5.49
C ILE A 113 -13.10 -1.54 -5.82
N VAL A 114 -12.71 -2.44 -6.71
CA VAL A 114 -11.32 -2.62 -7.17
C VAL A 114 -11.29 -2.46 -8.69
N THR A 115 -10.26 -1.77 -9.18
CA THR A 115 -10.04 -1.65 -10.63
C THR A 115 -9.11 -2.78 -11.07
N LEU A 116 -9.59 -3.65 -11.96
CA LEU A 116 -8.87 -4.83 -12.42
C LEU A 116 -8.89 -4.90 -13.96
N PRO A 117 -7.77 -5.29 -14.61
CA PRO A 117 -7.79 -5.59 -16.04
C PRO A 117 -8.59 -6.87 -16.32
N SER A 118 -9.00 -7.05 -17.57
CA SER A 118 -9.57 -8.32 -18.05
C SER A 118 -8.65 -9.49 -17.72
N GLY A 119 -9.25 -10.62 -17.34
CA GLY A 119 -8.53 -11.80 -16.86
C GLY A 119 -9.33 -12.61 -15.84
N GLU A 120 -8.70 -13.67 -15.38
CA GLU A 120 -9.24 -14.56 -14.35
C GLU A 120 -8.56 -14.29 -13.00
N TYR A 121 -9.35 -14.17 -11.95
CA TYR A 121 -8.87 -13.90 -10.60
C TYR A 121 -9.48 -14.87 -9.62
N LYS A 122 -8.64 -15.55 -8.85
CA LYS A 122 -9.08 -16.37 -7.72
C LYS A 122 -9.09 -15.51 -6.46
N TYR A 123 -10.11 -15.69 -5.63
CA TYR A 123 -10.25 -14.95 -4.39
C TYR A 123 -11.01 -15.71 -3.30
N LEU A 124 -10.85 -15.26 -2.07
CA LEU A 124 -11.58 -15.66 -0.88
C LEU A 124 -11.81 -14.44 0.02
N TYR A 125 -12.94 -14.42 0.72
CA TYR A 125 -13.14 -13.48 1.82
C TYR A 125 -12.50 -14.04 3.09
N ARG A 126 -11.86 -13.19 3.89
CA ARG A 126 -11.48 -13.49 5.26
C ARG A 126 -12.42 -12.75 6.20
N VAL A 127 -13.31 -13.48 6.85
CA VAL A 127 -14.34 -12.97 7.77
C VAL A 127 -13.92 -13.37 9.18
N ASP A 128 -13.59 -12.40 10.04
CA ASP A 128 -13.20 -12.65 11.44
C ASP A 128 -12.18 -13.79 11.62
N ASP A 129 -11.18 -13.84 10.71
CA ASP A 129 -10.11 -14.84 10.63
C ASP A 129 -10.42 -16.17 9.93
N GLU A 130 -11.64 -16.39 9.49
CA GLU A 130 -12.02 -17.56 8.69
C GLU A 130 -12.08 -17.23 7.19
N PHE A 131 -11.62 -18.17 6.36
CA PHE A 131 -11.72 -18.04 4.90
C PHE A 131 -13.06 -18.59 4.40
N VAL A 132 -13.80 -17.76 3.67
CA VAL A 132 -15.14 -18.04 3.18
C VAL A 132 -15.19 -17.81 1.67
N LEU A 133 -15.85 -18.72 0.95
CA LEU A 133 -16.18 -18.54 -0.46
C LEU A 133 -17.21 -17.44 -0.63
N ASP A 134 -17.21 -16.79 -1.79
CA ASP A 134 -18.27 -15.84 -2.12
C ASP A 134 -19.62 -16.57 -2.29
N PRO A 135 -20.63 -16.31 -1.43
CA PRO A 135 -21.92 -16.98 -1.54
C PRO A 135 -22.70 -16.59 -2.80
N LEU A 136 -22.40 -15.44 -3.40
CA LEU A 136 -23.07 -14.92 -4.59
C LEU A 136 -22.39 -15.37 -5.89
N ASN A 137 -21.19 -15.95 -5.81
CA ASN A 137 -20.45 -16.41 -6.97
C ASN A 137 -20.42 -17.94 -7.02
N HIS A 138 -21.10 -18.52 -8.00
CA HIS A 138 -21.13 -19.97 -8.21
C HIS A 138 -19.87 -20.50 -8.89
N GLU A 139 -19.09 -19.64 -9.55
CA GLU A 139 -17.85 -20.01 -10.22
C GLU A 139 -16.74 -20.24 -9.20
N THR A 140 -16.16 -21.44 -9.24
CA THR A 140 -15.12 -21.84 -8.30
C THR A 140 -13.98 -22.57 -9.00
N SER A 141 -12.79 -22.48 -8.42
CA SER A 141 -11.57 -23.10 -8.93
C SER A 141 -10.83 -23.80 -7.80
N SER A 142 -9.75 -24.51 -8.13
CA SER A 142 -8.84 -25.12 -7.15
C SER A 142 -7.54 -24.33 -7.10
N TYR A 143 -7.10 -23.98 -5.89
CA TYR A 143 -5.82 -23.32 -5.63
C TYR A 143 -5.16 -23.99 -4.43
N ASN A 144 -3.94 -24.53 -4.61
CA ASN A 144 -3.20 -25.29 -3.60
C ASN A 144 -4.04 -26.40 -2.94
N GLY A 145 -4.86 -27.11 -3.72
CA GLY A 145 -5.75 -28.17 -3.23
C GLY A 145 -6.98 -27.69 -2.44
N LYS A 146 -7.20 -26.37 -2.33
CA LYS A 146 -8.38 -25.77 -1.69
C LYS A 146 -9.31 -25.17 -2.74
N LYS A 147 -10.62 -25.20 -2.45
CA LYS A 147 -11.65 -24.56 -3.28
C LYS A 147 -11.61 -23.04 -3.06
N VAL A 148 -11.64 -22.27 -4.14
CA VAL A 148 -11.62 -20.80 -4.16
C VAL A 148 -12.67 -20.25 -5.11
N SER A 149 -13.15 -19.02 -4.90
CA SER A 149 -14.07 -18.36 -5.83
C SER A 149 -13.30 -17.84 -7.05
N LEU A 150 -13.88 -17.98 -8.24
CA LEU A 150 -13.28 -17.57 -9.51
C LEU A 150 -14.05 -16.39 -10.09
N LEU A 151 -13.36 -15.29 -10.36
CA LEU A 151 -13.90 -14.12 -11.03
C LEU A 151 -13.31 -14.04 -12.45
N ILE A 152 -14.17 -13.96 -13.46
CA ILE A 152 -13.76 -13.82 -14.86
C ILE A 152 -14.20 -12.43 -15.34
N ILE A 153 -13.22 -11.61 -15.72
CA ILE A 153 -13.43 -10.28 -16.28
C ILE A 153 -13.13 -10.38 -17.78
N LYS A 154 -14.16 -10.21 -18.60
CA LYS A 154 -14.05 -10.24 -20.07
C LYS A 154 -13.71 -8.87 -20.65
#